data_AF-A0A0D9W3M8-F1
#
_entry.id   AF-A0A0D9W3M8-F1
#
_cell.length_a   1.000
_cell.length_b   1.000
_cell.length_c   1.000
_cell.angle_alpha   90.00
_cell.angle_beta   90.00
_cell.angle_gamma   90.00
#
_symmetry.space_group_name_H-M   'P 1'
#
loop_
_entity.id
_entity.type
_entity.pdbx_description
1 polymer ?
#
loop_
_entity_poly.entity_id
_entity_poly.type
_entity_poly.pdbx_seq_one_letter_code
_entity_poly.pdbx_strand_id
1 'polypeptide(L)'
;MSGSLFQANMLFLLVDKPSAASPTRFVLLSRKDSYDRAIVRAMCIGKTTPEDCATCLRIAELHIRRHWNDTREASIWYSATSGY
;
A
#
# COMPACT_ATOMS: atom_id res chain seq x y z
N MET A 1 -3.59 16.46 8.39
CA MET A 1 -4.84 16.14 7.64
C MET A 1 -5.45 14.84 8.17
N SER A 2 -5.67 14.73 9.49
CA SER A 2 -6.40 13.61 10.08
C SER A 2 -7.91 13.76 9.84
N GLY A 3 -8.55 12.72 9.29
CA GLY A 3 -10.01 12.67 9.10
C GLY A 3 -10.53 13.11 7.73
N SER A 4 -9.66 13.29 6.72
CA SER A 4 -10.12 13.60 5.36
C SER A 4 -10.69 12.36 4.64
N LEU A 5 -11.64 12.58 3.72
CA LEU A 5 -12.15 11.53 2.83
C LEU A 5 -11.04 10.88 2.01
N PHE A 6 -10.02 11.65 1.61
CA PHE A 6 -8.82 11.13 0.96
C PHE A 6 -8.10 10.09 1.83
N GLN A 7 -7.88 10.40 3.11
CA GLN A 7 -7.23 9.49 4.05
C GLN A 7 -8.05 8.21 4.27
N ALA A 8 -9.38 8.33 4.39
CA ALA A 8 -10.27 7.18 4.53
C ALA A 8 -10.23 6.28 3.26
N ASN A 9 -10.25 6.88 2.08
CA ASN A 9 -10.13 6.17 0.81
C ASN A 9 -8.78 5.48 0.66
N MET A 10 -7.69 6.14 1.06
CA MET A 10 -6.34 5.56 1.07
C MET A 10 -6.23 4.37 2.03
N LEU A 11 -6.70 4.54 3.28
CA LEU A 11 -6.67 3.48 4.29
C LEU A 11 -7.45 2.25 3.86
N PHE A 12 -8.61 2.42 3.24
CA PHE A 12 -9.37 1.30 2.69
C PHE A 12 -8.59 0.52 1.63
N LEU A 13 -7.93 1.23 0.71
CA LEU A 13 -7.13 0.58 -0.34
C LEU A 13 -5.91 -0.15 0.22
N LEU A 14 -5.30 0.39 1.27
CA LEU A 14 -4.09 -0.16 1.89
C LEU A 14 -4.39 -1.36 2.82
N VAL A 15 -5.52 -1.37 3.54
CA VAL A 15 -5.89 -2.41 4.52
C VAL A 15 -6.50 -3.64 3.85
N ASP A 16 -7.34 -3.44 2.84
CA ASP A 16 -8.25 -4.48 2.36
C ASP A 16 -7.61 -5.39 1.30
N LYS A 17 -6.56 -4.90 0.62
CA LYS A 17 -6.11 -5.46 -0.66
C LYS A 17 -4.64 -5.91 -0.79
N PRO A 18 -3.79 -6.00 0.26
CA PRO A 18 -2.47 -6.65 0.12
C PRO A 18 -2.55 -8.04 -0.52
N SER A 19 -3.64 -8.78 -0.25
CA SER A 19 -3.93 -10.09 -0.84
C SER A 19 -4.13 -10.07 -2.37
N ALA A 20 -4.57 -8.94 -2.95
CA ALA A 20 -4.81 -8.83 -4.39
C ALA A 20 -3.52 -8.80 -5.21
N ALA A 21 -2.40 -8.37 -4.62
CA ALA A 21 -1.09 -8.38 -5.25
C ALA A 21 -0.36 -9.72 -5.07
N SER A 22 -0.81 -10.59 -4.16
CA SER A 22 -0.12 -11.83 -3.82
C SER A 22 0.05 -12.79 -5.04
N PRO A 23 -0.95 -12.99 -5.92
CA PRO A 23 -0.80 -13.88 -7.08
C PRO A 23 -0.02 -13.25 -8.24
N THR A 24 -0.19 -11.94 -8.47
CA THR A 24 0.32 -11.21 -9.64
C THR A 24 1.60 -10.42 -9.35
N ARG A 25 1.99 -10.31 -8.08
CA ARG A 25 3.07 -9.47 -7.53
C ARG A 25 2.94 -7.99 -7.85
N PHE A 26 1.78 -7.57 -8.34
CA PHE A 26 1.48 -6.21 -8.73
C PHE A 26 -0.01 -5.93 -8.59
N VAL A 27 -0.35 -4.78 -8.03
CA VAL A 27 -1.72 -4.27 -8.02
C VAL A 27 -1.74 -2.75 -8.21
N LEU A 28 -2.72 -2.28 -8.96
CA LEU A 28 -3.09 -0.88 -9.08
C LEU A 28 -4.56 -0.75 -8.68
N LEU A 29 -4.82 -0.02 -7.60
CA LEU A 29 -6.15 0.17 -7.04
C LEU A 29 -6.51 1.64 -7.06
N SER A 30 -7.78 1.93 -7.26
CA SER A 30 -8.29 3.28 -7.04
C SER A 30 -9.68 3.24 -6.41
N ARG A 31 -9.96 4.21 -5.55
CA ARG A 31 -11.28 4.42 -4.95
C ARG A 31 -11.72 5.84 -5.22
N LYS A 32 -12.95 6.00 -5.71
CA LYS A 32 -13.53 7.29 -6.10
C LYS A 32 -14.58 7.74 -5.10
N ASP A 33 -14.46 9.02 -4.74
CA ASP A 33 -15.52 10.04 -4.79
C ASP A 33 -14.83 11.42 -4.91
N SER A 34 -14.86 12.05 -6.08
CA SER A 34 -14.37 13.44 -6.34
C SER A 34 -12.90 13.77 -5.92
N TYR A 35 -12.62 14.99 -5.44
CA TYR A 35 -11.31 15.59 -5.05
C TYR A 35 -10.51 14.78 -4.02
N ASP A 36 -11.07 13.67 -3.52
CA ASP A 36 -10.54 12.77 -2.52
C ASP A 36 -10.26 11.37 -3.07
N ARG A 37 -10.12 11.24 -4.39
CA ARG A 37 -9.67 10.01 -5.04
C ARG A 37 -8.32 9.58 -4.49
N ALA A 38 -8.26 8.35 -3.99
CA ALA A 38 -7.02 7.69 -3.62
C ALA A 38 -6.62 6.66 -4.69
N ILE A 39 -5.33 6.57 -4.95
CA ILE A 39 -4.72 5.57 -5.83
C ILE A 39 -3.62 4.89 -5.05
N VAL A 40 -3.59 3.55 -5.08
CA VAL A 40 -2.53 2.75 -4.46
C VAL A 40 -1.91 1.86 -5.52
N ARG A 41 -0.58 1.90 -5.59
CA ARG A 41 0.23 0.99 -6.41
C ARG A 41 1.13 0.19 -5.49
N ALA A 42 1.10 -1.13 -5.62
CA ALA A 42 1.94 -2.03 -4.83
C ALA A 42 2.59 -3.07 -5.75
N MET A 43 3.85 -3.40 -5.47
CA MET A 43 4.66 -4.30 -6.30
C MET A 43 5.67 -5.04 -5.44
N CYS A 44 5.78 -6.36 -5.62
CA CYS A 44 6.81 -7.20 -5.02
C CYS A 44 7.86 -7.55 -6.08
N ILE A 45 9.13 -7.25 -5.80
CA ILE A 45 10.23 -7.44 -6.74
C ILE A 45 10.94 -8.78 -6.46
N GLY A 46 11.26 -9.52 -7.52
CA GLY A 46 12.08 -10.74 -7.42
C GLY A 46 11.28 -12.03 -7.22
N LYS A 47 11.96 -13.07 -6.70
CA LYS A 47 11.39 -14.40 -6.44
C LYS A 47 10.76 -14.47 -5.05
N THR A 48 9.83 -13.57 -4.78
CA THR A 48 9.06 -13.54 -3.53
C THR A 48 7.89 -14.51 -3.66
N THR A 49 7.66 -15.36 -2.64
CA THR A 49 6.45 -16.18 -2.59
C THR A 49 5.20 -15.30 -2.46
N PRO A 50 4.00 -15.77 -2.84
CA PRO A 50 2.76 -15.02 -2.61
C PRO A 50 2.60 -14.59 -1.14
N GLU A 51 2.99 -15.44 -0.20
CA GLU A 51 2.92 -15.22 1.25
C GLU A 51 3.92 -14.15 1.72
N ASP A 52 5.17 -14.22 1.25
CA ASP A 52 6.19 -13.21 1.55
C ASP A 52 5.79 -11.85 0.96
N CYS A 53 5.17 -11.85 -0.22
CA CYS A 53 4.70 -10.63 -0.87
C CYS A 53 3.56 -9.98 -0.07
N ALA A 54 2.59 -10.78 0.38
CA ALA A 54 1.51 -10.28 1.24
C ALA A 54 2.05 -9.71 2.56
N THR A 55 3.05 -10.38 3.16
CA THR A 55 3.71 -9.92 4.40
C THR A 55 4.46 -8.61 4.19
N CYS A 56 5.25 -8.50 3.12
CA CYS A 56 5.95 -7.27 2.74
C CYS A 56 4.99 -6.09 2.56
N LEU A 57 3.89 -6.30 1.83
CA LEU A 57 2.89 -5.26 1.60
C LEU A 57 2.16 -4.83 2.88
N ARG A 58 1.91 -5.77 3.81
CA ARG A 58 1.36 -5.48 5.15
C ARG A 58 2.29 -4.60 5.97
N ILE A 59 3.60 -4.86 5.92
CA ILE A 59 4.61 -4.03 6.60
C ILE A 59 4.66 -2.64 5.96
N ALA A 60 4.64 -2.56 4.63
CA ALA A 60 4.61 -1.30 3.88
C ALA A 60 3.41 -0.43 4.28
N GLU A 61 2.21 -1.02 4.33
CA GLU A 61 0.98 -0.39 4.80
C GLU A 61 1.15 0.19 6.22
N LEU A 62 1.69 -0.59 7.16
CA LEU A 62 1.92 -0.14 8.54
C LEU A 62 2.90 1.03 8.60
N HIS A 63 3.98 0.99 7.82
CA HIS A 63 4.96 2.08 7.73
C HIS A 63 4.35 3.36 7.16
N ILE A 64 3.59 3.24 6.07
CA ILE A 64 2.91 4.38 5.43
C ILE A 64 1.99 5.06 6.43
N ARG A 65 1.14 4.30 7.12
CA ARG A 65 0.19 4.86 8.10
C ARG A 65 0.86 5.55 9.26
N ARG A 66 1.99 5.03 9.73
CA ARG A 66 2.68 5.55 10.91
C ARG A 66 3.40 6.87 10.63
N HIS A 67 3.96 7.04 9.43
CA HIS A 67 4.83 8.18 9.12
C HIS A 67 4.21 9.23 8.20
N TRP A 68 3.19 8.87 7.41
CA TRP A 68 2.56 9.76 6.44
C TRP A 68 1.05 9.88 6.71
N ASN A 69 0.70 10.45 7.85
CA ASN A 69 -0.69 10.69 8.25
C ASN A 69 -1.27 12.00 7.68
N ASP A 70 -0.42 12.92 7.23
CA ASP A 70 -0.78 14.29 6.87
C ASP A 70 -0.43 14.69 5.43
N THR A 71 0.09 13.75 4.63
CA THR A 71 0.47 13.98 3.23
C THR A 71 -0.54 13.36 2.27
N ARG A 72 -0.65 13.93 1.06
CA ARG A 72 -1.47 13.36 -0.03
C ARG A 72 -0.72 12.34 -0.89
N GLU A 73 0.56 12.13 -0.60
CA GLU A 73 1.40 11.18 -1.31
C GLU A 73 2.40 10.56 -0.33
N ALA A 74 2.65 9.27 -0.51
CA ALA A 74 3.66 8.51 0.21
C ALA A 74 4.15 7.38 -0.70
N SER A 75 5.45 7.11 -0.66
CA SER A 75 6.08 6.00 -1.37
C SER A 75 7.11 5.35 -0.46
N ILE A 76 7.15 4.03 -0.44
CA ILE A 76 8.15 3.25 0.30
C ILE A 76 8.69 2.14 -0.60
N TRP A 77 9.99 1.87 -0.48
CA TRP A 77 10.69 0.84 -1.23
C TRP A 77 11.57 0.05 -0.26
N TYR A 78 11.56 -1.26 -0.40
CA TYR A 78 12.44 -2.15 0.36
C TYR A 78 13.48 -2.73 -0.60
N SER A 79 14.75 -2.77 -0.18
CA SER A 79 15.80 -3.44 -0.97
C SER A 79 15.74 -4.95 -0.73
N ALA A 80 16.16 -5.74 -1.73
CA ALA A 80 16.29 -7.19 -1.61
C ALA A 80 17.36 -7.65 -0.59
N THR A 81 18.16 -6.72 -0.04
CA THR A 81 19.21 -7.00 0.95
C THR A 81 18.77 -6.76 2.39
N SER A 82 17.62 -6.10 2.61
CA SER A 82 16.97 -6.11 3.91
C SER A 82 16.15 -7.39 4.00
N GLY A 83 16.76 -8.43 4.57
CA GLY A 83 16.03 -9.61 5.01
C GLY A 83 14.88 -9.19 5.92
N TYR A 84 13.69 -9.68 5.61
CA TYR A 84 12.55 -9.65 6.54
C TYR A 84 12.80 -10.61 7.69
#